data_AF-A0A970PFP4-F1
#
_entry.id   AF-A0A970PFP4-F1
#
_cell.length_a   1.000
_cell.length_b   1.000
_cell.length_c   1.000
_cell.angle_alpha   90.00
_cell.angle_beta   90.00
_cell.angle_gamma   90.00
#
_symmetry.space_group_name_H-M   'P 1'
#
loop_
_entity.id
_entity.type
_entity.pdbx_description
1 polymer ?
#
loop_
_entity_poly.entity_id
_entity_poly.type
_entity_poly.pdbx_seq_one_letter_code
_entity_poly.pdbx_strand_id
1 'polypeptide(L)'
;MDKKVGLVRRNLSLFTFIAVYLVIAIVLMFLESFQLETQWNVITTLIPFFLLGVILDFIVSRNHDLQKGYLIFAQLLPTGIFLLFGITTILMIIERPPIEAFNYIIWLFIAAPFFITSNFRENYRRRMISSLIGVGLVGAIYIQLTTMTDELEEGNGLIVYLVCIFLMFYAASGLKRLFYINLILGFIDAAILVFLWKNPLTEASRLRGWDYDIALQFELLLLANLIICIIICLIDVLIREKERKSTL
;
A
#
# COMPACT_ATOMS: atom_id res chain seq x y z
N MET A 1 28.93 16.02 -2.50
CA MET A 1 27.81 15.56 -3.36
C MET A 1 27.18 16.78 -3.96
N ASP A 2 27.09 16.88 -5.28
CA ASP A 2 26.54 18.06 -5.98
C ASP A 2 25.11 18.35 -5.48
N LYS A 3 24.78 19.62 -5.19
CA LYS A 3 23.48 20.03 -4.62
C LYS A 3 22.32 19.55 -5.49
N LYS A 4 22.52 19.48 -6.81
CA LYS A 4 21.53 18.99 -7.78
C LYS A 4 21.26 17.49 -7.62
N VAL A 5 22.31 16.69 -7.46
CA VAL A 5 22.19 15.23 -7.22
C VAL A 5 21.51 14.93 -5.89
N GLY A 6 21.75 15.78 -4.87
CA GLY A 6 21.05 15.68 -3.59
C GLY A 6 19.54 15.93 -3.69
N LEU A 7 19.11 16.90 -4.50
CA LEU A 7 17.70 17.25 -4.68
C LEU A 7 16.93 16.16 -5.44
N VAL A 8 17.50 15.66 -6.55
CA VAL A 8 16.89 14.57 -7.35
C VAL A 8 16.69 13.33 -6.49
N ARG A 9 17.72 12.94 -5.72
CA ARG A 9 17.65 11.77 -4.84
C ARG A 9 16.63 11.92 -3.71
N ARG A 10 16.45 13.14 -3.20
CA ARG A 10 15.51 13.41 -2.10
C ARG A 10 14.05 13.28 -2.54
N ASN A 11 13.77 13.58 -3.81
CA ASN A 11 12.41 13.61 -4.36
C ASN A 11 12.23 12.58 -5.51
N LEU A 12 12.92 11.44 -5.41
CA LEU A 12 13.01 10.48 -6.51
C LEU A 12 11.64 9.89 -6.87
N SER A 13 10.83 9.54 -5.86
CA SER A 13 9.50 8.96 -6.09
C SER A 13 8.60 9.97 -6.81
N LEU A 14 8.55 11.22 -6.31
CA LEU A 14 7.81 12.31 -6.95
C LEU A 14 8.23 12.51 -8.41
N PHE A 15 9.53 12.63 -8.67
CA PHE A 15 10.01 12.83 -10.04
C PHE A 15 9.70 11.65 -10.95
N THR A 16 9.70 10.43 -10.42
CA THR A 16 9.34 9.24 -11.20
C THR A 16 7.86 9.27 -11.58
N PHE A 17 6.96 9.64 -10.66
CA PHE A 17 5.55 9.81 -11.01
C PHE A 17 5.32 10.94 -12.00
N ILE A 18 6.08 12.04 -11.90
CA ILE A 18 6.01 13.13 -12.90
C ILE A 18 6.43 12.62 -14.27
N ALA A 19 7.50 11.82 -14.34
CA ALA A 19 7.95 11.21 -15.60
C ALA A 19 6.89 10.26 -16.19
N VAL A 20 6.27 9.42 -15.35
CA VAL A 20 5.16 8.54 -15.74
C VAL A 20 3.98 9.35 -16.30
N TYR A 21 3.57 10.41 -15.60
CA TYR A 21 2.53 11.32 -16.08
C TYR A 21 2.87 11.90 -17.45
N LEU A 22 4.09 12.41 -17.62
CA LEU A 22 4.51 13.00 -18.90
C LEU A 22 4.47 11.97 -20.03
N VAL A 23 4.88 10.73 -19.78
CA VAL A 23 4.79 9.65 -20.78
C VAL A 23 3.33 9.39 -21.16
N ILE A 24 2.44 9.23 -20.18
CA ILE A 24 1.01 8.98 -20.42
C ILE A 24 0.38 10.15 -21.17
N ALA A 25 0.63 11.38 -20.73
CA ALA A 25 0.12 12.59 -21.37
C ALA A 25 0.59 12.73 -22.81
N ILE A 26 1.87 12.44 -23.10
CA ILE A 26 2.42 12.45 -24.46
C ILE A 26 1.74 11.39 -25.32
N VAL A 27 1.62 10.15 -24.84
CA VAL A 27 0.95 9.08 -25.58
C VAL A 27 -0.49 9.45 -25.90
N LEU A 28 -1.24 9.97 -24.94
CA LEU A 28 -2.63 10.40 -25.15
C LEU A 28 -2.74 11.59 -26.10
N MET A 29 -1.80 12.54 -26.07
CA MET A 29 -1.75 13.63 -27.05
C MET A 29 -1.58 13.10 -28.49
N PHE A 30 -0.82 12.03 -28.69
CA PHE A 30 -0.67 11.40 -30.01
C PHE A 30 -1.89 10.57 -30.42
N LEU A 31 -2.54 9.88 -29.49
CA LEU A 31 -3.66 8.97 -29.78
C LEU A 31 -5.01 9.70 -29.91
N GLU A 32 -5.31 10.64 -29.02
CA GLU A 32 -6.63 11.23 -28.87
C GLU A 32 -6.67 12.73 -29.19
N SER A 33 -5.53 13.33 -29.57
CA SER A 33 -5.29 14.78 -29.60
C SER A 33 -5.44 15.44 -28.22
N PHE A 34 -5.20 16.75 -28.11
CA PHE A 34 -5.27 17.42 -26.80
C PHE A 34 -6.73 17.62 -26.39
N GLN A 35 -7.27 16.68 -25.61
CA GLN A 35 -8.57 16.79 -24.94
C GLN A 35 -8.38 17.16 -23.48
N LEU A 36 -8.86 18.35 -23.08
CA LEU A 36 -8.70 18.87 -21.72
C LEU A 36 -9.29 17.93 -20.67
N GLU A 37 -10.46 17.35 -20.95
CA GLU A 37 -11.15 16.42 -20.05
C GLU A 37 -10.32 15.16 -19.79
N THR A 38 -9.78 14.53 -20.83
CA THR A 38 -8.90 13.36 -20.69
C THR A 38 -7.66 13.70 -19.86
N GLN A 39 -7.03 14.84 -20.11
CA GLN A 39 -5.85 15.27 -19.34
C GLN A 39 -6.20 15.54 -17.86
N TRP A 40 -7.37 16.13 -17.60
CA TRP A 40 -7.86 16.33 -16.24
C TRP A 40 -8.13 15.00 -15.51
N ASN A 41 -8.70 14.02 -16.20
CA ASN A 41 -8.93 12.68 -15.65
C ASN A 41 -7.61 11.99 -15.32
N VAL A 42 -6.63 12.03 -16.21
CA VAL A 42 -5.29 11.47 -15.96
C VAL A 42 -4.62 12.13 -14.74
N ILE A 43 -4.67 13.46 -14.65
CA ILE A 43 -4.11 14.19 -13.50
C ILE A 43 -4.81 13.76 -12.21
N THR A 44 -6.14 13.76 -12.18
CA THR A 44 -6.90 13.44 -10.95
C THR A 44 -6.68 12.01 -10.50
N THR A 45 -6.54 11.05 -11.42
CA THR A 45 -6.15 9.66 -11.11
C THR A 45 -4.72 9.54 -10.57
N LEU A 46 -3.79 10.41 -10.98
CA LEU A 46 -2.40 10.36 -10.53
C LEU A 46 -2.11 11.13 -9.24
N ILE A 47 -2.98 12.04 -8.81
CA ILE A 47 -2.84 12.81 -7.56
C ILE A 47 -2.51 11.92 -6.34
N PRO A 48 -3.25 10.82 -6.08
CA PRO A 48 -2.93 9.94 -4.95
C PRO A 48 -1.50 9.40 -5.00
N PHE A 49 -0.99 9.07 -6.19
CA PHE A 49 0.38 8.58 -6.37
C PHE A 49 1.42 9.68 -6.19
N PHE A 50 1.16 10.90 -6.68
CA PHE A 50 2.04 12.04 -6.39
C PHE A 50 2.15 12.31 -4.88
N LEU A 51 1.02 12.31 -4.17
CA LEU A 51 0.99 12.49 -2.72
C LEU A 51 1.74 11.38 -2.00
N LEU A 52 1.51 10.12 -2.40
CA LEU A 52 2.24 8.97 -1.88
C LEU A 52 3.75 9.11 -2.11
N GLY A 53 4.17 9.55 -3.30
CA GLY A 53 5.56 9.80 -3.63
C GLY A 53 6.20 10.87 -2.76
N VAL A 54 5.54 12.02 -2.57
CA VAL A 54 6.00 13.10 -1.69
C VAL A 54 6.16 12.61 -0.25
N ILE A 55 5.16 11.90 0.27
CA ILE A 55 5.15 11.39 1.64
C ILE A 55 6.28 10.37 1.83
N LEU A 56 6.42 9.45 0.89
CA LEU A 56 7.44 8.42 0.93
C LEU A 56 8.84 9.04 0.85
N ASP A 57 9.07 9.96 -0.10
CA ASP A 57 10.32 10.71 -0.23
C ASP A 57 10.66 11.47 1.06
N PHE A 58 9.67 12.08 1.71
CA PHE A 58 9.84 12.74 2.99
C PHE A 58 10.30 11.76 4.08
N ILE A 59 9.58 10.65 4.28
CA ILE A 59 9.92 9.62 5.28
C ILE A 59 11.31 9.05 5.02
N VAL A 60 11.58 8.67 3.77
CA VAL A 60 12.83 8.08 3.32
C VAL A 60 14.02 9.01 3.56
N SER A 61 13.89 10.28 3.20
CA SER A 61 14.98 11.26 3.30
C SER A 61 15.46 11.52 4.73
N ARG A 62 14.61 11.20 5.71
CA ARG A 62 14.87 11.36 7.14
C ARG A 62 15.28 10.06 7.83
N ASN A 63 15.22 8.93 7.14
CA ASN A 63 15.75 7.68 7.64
C ASN A 63 17.24 7.52 7.30
N HIS A 64 18.11 7.82 8.26
CA HIS A 64 19.56 7.74 8.09
C HIS A 64 20.14 6.33 8.24
N ASP A 65 19.36 5.38 8.77
CA ASP A 65 19.81 4.02 9.03
C ASP A 65 19.68 3.13 7.78
N LEU A 66 18.91 3.58 6.77
CA LEU A 66 18.64 2.84 5.55
C LEU A 66 19.80 2.95 4.55
N GLN A 67 20.29 1.81 4.04
CA GLN A 67 21.33 1.82 3.02
C GLN A 67 20.81 2.43 1.71
N LYS A 68 21.71 3.03 0.92
CA LYS A 68 21.37 3.77 -0.31
C LYS A 68 20.59 2.92 -1.34
N GLY A 69 20.88 1.63 -1.46
CA GLY A 69 20.18 0.74 -2.40
C GLY A 69 18.72 0.51 -2.02
N TYR A 70 18.46 0.13 -0.76
CA TYR A 70 17.11 -0.03 -0.22
C TYR A 70 16.29 1.25 -0.29
N LEU A 71 16.96 2.39 -0.14
CA LEU A 71 16.37 3.72 -0.27
C LEU A 71 15.77 3.94 -1.66
N ILE A 72 16.59 3.76 -2.69
CA ILE A 72 16.18 3.92 -4.09
C ILE A 72 15.09 2.91 -4.44
N PHE A 73 15.27 1.66 -4.00
CA PHE A 73 14.29 0.61 -4.25
C PHE A 73 12.93 0.96 -3.65
N ALA A 74 12.87 1.38 -2.38
CA ALA A 74 11.62 1.80 -1.75
C ALA A 74 10.94 2.96 -2.49
N GLN A 75 11.69 3.99 -2.90
CA GLN A 75 11.14 5.14 -3.62
C GLN A 75 10.56 4.80 -5.00
N LEU A 76 11.19 3.86 -5.71
CA LEU A 76 10.77 3.47 -7.07
C LEU A 76 9.71 2.39 -7.09
N LEU A 77 9.61 1.56 -6.05
CA LEU A 77 8.74 0.39 -6.03
C LEU A 77 7.26 0.73 -6.32
N PRO A 78 6.64 1.80 -5.77
CA PRO A 78 5.28 2.21 -6.14
C PRO A 78 5.04 2.41 -7.65
N THR A 79 6.08 2.73 -8.42
CA THR A 79 5.94 2.93 -9.88
C THR A 79 5.72 1.62 -10.64
N GLY A 80 6.01 0.47 -10.01
CA GLY A 80 5.70 -0.85 -10.55
C GLY A 80 4.21 -1.07 -10.85
N ILE A 81 3.32 -0.32 -10.19
CA ILE A 81 1.88 -0.33 -10.47
C ILE A 81 1.59 0.08 -11.91
N PHE A 82 2.32 1.07 -12.44
CA PHE A 82 2.16 1.50 -13.83
C PHE A 82 2.75 0.50 -14.83
N LEU A 83 3.77 -0.25 -14.44
CA LEU A 83 4.28 -1.36 -15.24
C LEU A 83 3.25 -2.49 -15.32
N LEU A 84 2.64 -2.87 -14.19
CA LEU A 84 1.57 -3.87 -14.17
C LEU A 84 0.40 -3.41 -15.03
N PHE A 85 -0.05 -2.17 -14.86
CA PHE A 85 -1.12 -1.59 -15.67
C PHE A 85 -0.79 -1.62 -17.16
N GLY A 86 0.42 -1.20 -17.55
CA GLY A 86 0.86 -1.24 -18.95
C GLY A 86 0.87 -2.65 -19.54
N ILE A 87 1.33 -3.65 -18.79
CA ILE A 87 1.28 -5.06 -19.22
C ILE A 87 -0.18 -5.52 -19.37
N THR A 88 -1.06 -5.19 -18.43
CA THR A 88 -2.50 -5.51 -18.51
C THR A 88 -3.13 -4.92 -19.77
N THR A 89 -2.85 -3.65 -20.07
CA THR A 89 -3.33 -3.00 -21.29
C THR A 89 -2.83 -3.69 -22.55
N ILE A 90 -1.54 -4.05 -22.61
CA ILE A 90 -0.96 -4.78 -23.75
C ILE A 90 -1.66 -6.14 -23.93
N LEU A 91 -1.91 -6.88 -22.85
CA LEU A 91 -2.62 -8.17 -22.94
C LEU A 91 -4.02 -8.01 -23.52
N MET A 92 -4.77 -6.99 -23.07
CA MET A 92 -6.10 -6.70 -23.60
C MET A 92 -6.09 -6.35 -25.10
N ILE A 93 -5.07 -5.61 -25.57
CA ILE A 93 -4.92 -5.29 -27.00
C ILE A 93 -4.66 -6.55 -27.84
N ILE A 94 -3.96 -7.55 -27.28
CA ILE A 94 -3.68 -8.83 -27.95
C ILE A 94 -4.81 -9.85 -27.65
N GLU A 95 -5.99 -9.38 -27.22
CA GLU A 95 -7.17 -10.19 -26.91
C GLU A 95 -6.92 -11.31 -25.89
N ARG A 96 -5.94 -11.12 -25.00
CA ARG A 96 -5.68 -12.03 -23.88
C ARG A 96 -6.35 -11.52 -22.61
N PRO A 97 -6.93 -12.42 -21.80
CA PRO A 97 -7.50 -12.03 -20.53
C PRO A 97 -6.41 -11.45 -19.62
N PRO A 98 -6.75 -10.42 -18.82
CA PRO A 98 -5.83 -9.85 -17.84
C PRO A 98 -5.46 -10.91 -16.78
N ILE A 99 -4.23 -10.83 -16.28
CA ILE A 99 -3.77 -11.74 -15.23
C ILE A 99 -4.37 -11.27 -13.90
N GLU A 100 -5.33 -12.01 -13.35
CA GLU A 100 -6.02 -11.67 -12.09
C GLU A 100 -5.05 -11.41 -10.93
N ALA A 101 -3.93 -12.14 -10.89
CA ALA A 101 -2.89 -11.97 -9.87
C ALA A 101 -2.34 -10.53 -9.80
N PHE A 102 -2.40 -9.75 -10.89
CA PHE A 102 -1.94 -8.36 -10.90
C PHE A 102 -2.80 -7.45 -10.02
N ASN A 103 -4.10 -7.73 -9.89
CA ASN A 103 -4.99 -6.94 -9.03
C ASN A 103 -4.54 -7.02 -7.56
N TYR A 104 -4.13 -8.22 -7.11
CA TYR A 104 -3.65 -8.43 -5.75
C TYR A 104 -2.23 -7.87 -5.55
N ILE A 105 -1.33 -8.05 -6.52
CA ILE A 105 0.08 -7.66 -6.38
C ILE A 105 0.26 -6.13 -6.34
N ILE A 106 -0.67 -5.33 -6.89
CA ILE A 106 -0.66 -3.86 -6.77
C ILE A 106 -0.51 -3.42 -5.31
N TRP A 107 -1.22 -4.07 -4.39
CA TRP A 107 -1.13 -3.76 -2.96
C TRP A 107 0.26 -3.99 -2.37
N LEU A 108 0.99 -4.99 -2.86
CA LEU A 108 2.36 -5.26 -2.43
C LEU A 108 3.30 -4.12 -2.84
N PHE A 109 3.10 -3.56 -4.04
CA PHE A 109 3.86 -2.41 -4.54
C PHE A 109 3.61 -1.12 -3.73
N ILE A 110 2.50 -1.05 -3.00
CA ILE A 110 2.19 0.08 -2.12
C ILE A 110 2.65 -0.17 -0.68
N ALA A 111 2.51 -1.40 -0.16
CA ALA A 111 2.81 -1.72 1.23
C ALA A 111 4.31 -1.94 1.52
N ALA A 112 5.02 -2.62 0.60
CA ALA A 112 6.44 -2.95 0.79
C ALA A 112 7.39 -1.75 0.96
N PRO A 113 7.20 -0.59 0.28
CA PRO A 113 8.02 0.61 0.52
C PRO A 113 7.98 1.06 1.98
N PHE A 114 6.80 1.09 2.60
CA PHE A 114 6.65 1.50 4.00
C PHE A 114 7.31 0.48 4.95
N PHE A 115 7.19 -0.81 4.65
CA PHE A 115 7.94 -1.84 5.38
C PHE A 115 9.45 -1.60 5.32
N ILE A 116 10.01 -1.39 4.13
CA ILE A 116 11.46 -1.16 3.95
C ILE A 116 11.90 0.08 4.73
N THR A 117 11.15 1.18 4.64
CA THR A 117 11.49 2.45 5.30
C THR A 117 11.34 2.41 6.82
N SER A 118 10.57 1.47 7.36
CA SER A 118 10.33 1.31 8.80
C SER A 118 11.22 0.25 9.46
N ASN A 119 12.12 -0.37 8.70
CA ASN A 119 12.93 -1.50 9.16
C ASN A 119 14.10 -1.03 10.04
N PHE A 120 13.78 -0.71 11.29
CA PHE A 120 14.76 -0.43 12.34
C PHE A 120 15.19 -1.72 13.05
N ARG A 121 16.48 -1.83 13.39
CA ARG A 121 17.02 -3.01 14.10
C ARG A 121 16.50 -3.15 15.53
N GLU A 122 16.06 -2.06 16.15
CA GLU A 122 15.52 -2.07 17.51
C GLU A 122 14.16 -2.80 17.58
N ASN A 123 14.04 -3.74 18.52
CA ASN A 123 12.82 -4.50 18.81
C ASN A 123 12.21 -5.28 17.62
N TYR A 124 12.98 -5.56 16.57
CA TYR A 124 12.58 -6.30 15.37
C TYR A 124 11.76 -7.56 15.69
N ARG A 125 12.30 -8.43 16.56
CA ARG A 125 11.67 -9.73 16.88
C ARG A 125 10.30 -9.57 17.50
N ARG A 126 10.16 -8.63 18.44
CA ARG A 126 8.86 -8.40 19.06
C ARG A 126 7.89 -7.85 18.02
N ARG A 127 8.28 -6.86 17.20
CA ARG A 127 7.41 -6.22 16.19
C ARG A 127 6.89 -7.22 15.17
N MET A 128 7.78 -8.11 14.72
CA MET A 128 7.43 -9.18 13.81
C MET A 128 6.39 -10.13 14.43
N ILE A 129 6.61 -10.56 15.68
CA ILE A 129 5.67 -11.45 16.38
C ILE A 129 4.32 -10.76 16.58
N SER A 130 4.27 -9.50 17.03
CA SER A 130 2.99 -8.80 17.24
C SER A 130 2.24 -8.56 15.94
N SER A 131 2.93 -8.23 14.85
CA SER A 131 2.31 -8.15 13.52
C SER A 131 1.77 -9.50 13.05
N LEU A 132 2.53 -10.59 13.22
CA LEU A 132 2.08 -11.94 12.86
C LEU A 132 0.84 -12.36 13.65
N ILE A 133 0.77 -12.04 14.95
CA ILE A 133 -0.41 -12.30 15.77
C ILE A 133 -1.60 -11.49 15.25
N GLY A 134 -1.43 -10.20 14.98
CA GLY A 134 -2.49 -9.35 14.43
C GLY A 134 -3.04 -9.87 13.11
N VAL A 135 -2.16 -10.25 12.17
CA VAL A 135 -2.54 -10.83 10.87
C VAL A 135 -3.18 -12.20 11.05
N GLY A 136 -2.66 -13.01 11.96
CA GLY A 136 -3.22 -14.32 12.31
C GLY A 136 -4.65 -14.23 12.83
N LEU A 137 -4.98 -13.19 13.61
CA LEU A 137 -6.36 -12.93 14.07
C LEU A 137 -7.29 -12.63 12.88
N VAL A 138 -6.87 -11.74 11.97
CA VAL A 138 -7.64 -11.41 10.76
C VAL A 138 -7.85 -12.65 9.89
N GLY A 139 -6.78 -13.41 9.63
CA GLY A 139 -6.84 -14.64 8.83
C GLY A 139 -7.68 -15.73 9.48
N ALA A 140 -7.62 -15.90 10.80
CA ALA A 140 -8.42 -16.89 11.52
C ALA A 140 -9.92 -16.56 11.47
N ILE A 141 -10.29 -15.29 11.66
CA ILE A 141 -11.68 -14.85 11.52
C ILE A 141 -12.18 -15.04 10.09
N TYR A 142 -11.37 -14.71 9.09
CA TYR A 142 -11.70 -14.97 7.69
C TYR A 142 -11.97 -16.45 7.42
N ILE A 143 -11.06 -17.34 7.83
CA ILE A 143 -11.22 -18.80 7.64
C ILE A 143 -12.48 -19.27 8.36
N GLN A 144 -12.73 -18.78 9.57
CA GLN A 144 -13.92 -19.15 10.33
C GLN A 144 -15.20 -18.70 9.60
N LEU A 145 -15.26 -17.48 9.08
CA LEU A 145 -16.44 -16.96 8.39
C LEU A 145 -16.68 -17.69 7.04
N THR A 146 -15.61 -18.00 6.28
CA THR A 146 -15.70 -18.71 4.98
C THR A 146 -16.12 -20.18 5.16
N THR A 147 -15.66 -20.85 6.22
CA THR A 147 -16.13 -22.22 6.54
C THR A 147 -17.60 -22.28 6.93
N MET A 148 -18.24 -21.16 7.28
CA MET A 148 -19.68 -21.14 7.57
C MET A 148 -20.54 -21.02 6.30
N THR A 149 -19.93 -20.70 5.15
CA THR A 149 -20.63 -20.36 3.92
C THR A 149 -20.29 -21.27 2.74
N ASP A 150 -19.39 -22.25 2.93
CA ASP A 150 -18.96 -23.26 1.94
C ASP A 150 -18.40 -22.69 0.61
N GLU A 151 -18.13 -21.38 0.55
CA GLU A 151 -17.51 -20.69 -0.59
C GLU A 151 -16.11 -20.20 -0.20
N LEU A 152 -15.17 -21.13 -0.09
CA LEU A 152 -13.75 -20.77 0.04
C LEU A 152 -13.28 -20.16 -1.28
N GLU A 153 -12.82 -18.90 -1.23
CA GLU A 153 -12.13 -18.27 -2.34
C GLU A 153 -10.83 -19.06 -2.60
N GLU A 154 -10.82 -19.94 -3.62
CA GLU A 154 -9.70 -20.86 -3.95
C GLU A 154 -8.41 -20.14 -4.43
N GLY A 155 -8.33 -18.82 -4.29
CA GLY A 155 -7.32 -17.97 -4.90
C GLY A 155 -6.12 -17.66 -4.00
N ASN A 156 -4.96 -17.45 -4.65
CA ASN A 156 -3.76 -16.88 -4.03
C ASN A 156 -3.94 -15.42 -3.51
N GLY A 157 -5.08 -14.77 -3.79
CA GLY A 157 -5.36 -13.38 -3.44
C GLY A 157 -5.36 -13.11 -1.93
N LEU A 158 -6.00 -13.98 -1.13
CA LEU A 158 -6.01 -13.87 0.34
C LEU A 158 -4.60 -13.83 0.93
N ILE A 159 -3.71 -14.70 0.44
CA ILE A 159 -2.32 -14.76 0.93
C ILE A 159 -1.63 -13.42 0.66
N VAL A 160 -1.80 -12.85 -0.53
CA VAL A 160 -1.23 -11.54 -0.88
C VAL A 160 -1.78 -10.45 0.03
N TYR A 161 -3.08 -10.43 0.31
CA TYR A 161 -3.68 -9.47 1.23
C TYR A 161 -3.15 -9.60 2.66
N LEU A 162 -3.06 -10.81 3.20
CA LEU A 162 -2.50 -11.05 4.53
C LEU A 162 -1.03 -10.63 4.61
N VAL A 163 -0.24 -10.86 3.55
CA VAL A 163 1.13 -10.35 3.46
C VAL A 163 1.15 -8.82 3.45
N CYS A 164 0.26 -8.16 2.71
CA CYS A 164 0.18 -6.70 2.69
C CYS A 164 -0.21 -6.13 4.07
N ILE A 165 -1.21 -6.72 4.76
CA ILE A 165 -1.58 -6.35 6.13
C ILE A 165 -0.38 -6.53 7.07
N PHE A 166 0.35 -7.64 6.96
CA PHE A 166 1.55 -7.89 7.76
C PHE A 166 2.60 -6.80 7.57
N LEU A 167 2.89 -6.43 6.32
CA LEU A 167 3.88 -5.40 6.00
C LEU A 167 3.48 -4.03 6.57
N MET A 168 2.20 -3.66 6.46
CA MET A 168 1.67 -2.39 6.99
C MET A 168 1.64 -2.37 8.51
N PHE A 169 1.18 -3.45 9.16
CA PHE A 169 1.24 -3.57 10.61
C PHE A 169 2.68 -3.45 11.08
N TYR A 170 3.60 -4.20 10.48
CA TYR A 170 5.00 -4.09 10.84
C TYR A 170 5.51 -2.65 10.71
N ALA A 171 5.17 -1.94 9.64
CA ALA A 171 5.56 -0.56 9.46
C ALA A 171 4.96 0.39 10.51
N ALA A 172 3.68 0.21 10.85
CA ALA A 172 2.97 0.99 11.86
C ALA A 172 3.57 0.84 13.27
N SER A 173 4.08 -0.33 13.66
CA SER A 173 4.76 -0.51 14.96
C SER A 173 6.16 0.10 15.04
N GLY A 174 6.58 0.86 14.03
CA GLY A 174 7.86 1.58 14.03
C GLY A 174 7.98 2.65 15.11
N LEU A 175 6.85 3.22 15.57
CA LEU A 175 6.85 4.20 16.64
C LEU A 175 7.11 3.51 17.99
N LYS A 176 8.20 3.88 18.68
CA LYS A 176 8.65 3.26 19.95
C LYS A 176 7.56 3.16 21.03
N ARG A 177 6.60 4.08 21.04
CA ARG A 177 5.49 4.14 22.02
C ARG A 177 4.27 3.31 21.64
N LEU A 178 4.16 2.83 20.40
CA LEU A 178 2.97 2.13 19.87
C LEU A 178 3.30 0.71 19.42
N PHE A 179 4.08 -0.01 20.23
CA PHE A 179 4.52 -1.36 19.91
C PHE A 179 3.35 -2.36 19.70
N TYR A 180 2.26 -2.21 20.45
CA TYR A 180 1.07 -3.09 20.40
C TYR A 180 -0.03 -2.60 19.44
N ILE A 181 0.18 -1.51 18.70
CA ILE A 181 -0.84 -0.97 17.81
C ILE A 181 -1.31 -1.99 16.77
N ASN A 182 -0.41 -2.86 16.32
CA ASN A 182 -0.71 -3.91 15.34
C ASN A 182 -1.70 -4.96 15.84
N LEU A 183 -1.65 -5.26 17.14
CA LEU A 183 -2.59 -6.21 17.74
C LEU A 183 -3.96 -5.56 17.91
N ILE A 184 -3.99 -4.27 18.26
CA ILE A 184 -5.22 -3.48 18.33
C ILE A 184 -5.85 -3.35 16.93
N LEU A 185 -5.06 -3.00 15.91
CA LEU A 185 -5.51 -2.93 14.51
C LEU A 185 -5.99 -4.29 14.02
N GLY A 186 -5.24 -5.37 14.27
CA GLY A 186 -5.68 -6.72 13.92
C GLY A 186 -7.00 -7.13 14.59
N PHE A 187 -7.23 -6.74 15.85
CA PHE A 187 -8.50 -6.97 16.52
C PHE A 187 -9.64 -6.12 15.92
N ILE A 188 -9.37 -4.85 15.59
CA ILE A 188 -10.33 -3.96 14.95
C ILE A 188 -10.71 -4.51 13.57
N ASP A 189 -9.75 -4.88 12.73
CA ASP A 189 -9.98 -5.43 11.40
C ASP A 189 -10.78 -6.73 11.47
N ALA A 190 -10.44 -7.62 12.41
CA ALA A 190 -11.18 -8.85 12.66
C ALA A 190 -12.63 -8.55 13.10
N ALA A 191 -12.84 -7.57 13.99
CA ALA A 191 -14.18 -7.13 14.39
C ALA A 191 -14.97 -6.50 13.24
N ILE A 192 -14.30 -5.74 12.36
CA ILE A 192 -14.90 -5.16 11.16
C ILE A 192 -15.35 -6.27 10.21
N LEU A 193 -14.55 -7.31 9.97
CA LEU A 193 -14.96 -8.46 9.16
C LEU A 193 -16.22 -9.14 9.71
N VAL A 194 -16.28 -9.37 11.02
CA VAL A 194 -17.49 -9.92 11.67
C VAL A 194 -18.70 -8.98 11.54
N PHE A 195 -18.47 -7.67 11.61
CA PHE A 195 -19.53 -6.67 11.42
C PHE A 195 -20.04 -6.65 9.98
N LEU A 196 -19.15 -6.68 8.99
CA LEU A 196 -19.45 -6.68 7.56
C LEU A 196 -20.17 -7.97 7.14
N TRP A 197 -19.80 -9.10 7.73
CA TRP A 197 -20.54 -10.35 7.57
C TRP A 197 -22.01 -10.21 7.97
N LYS A 198 -22.31 -9.51 9.08
CA LYS A 198 -23.69 -9.24 9.51
C LYS A 198 -24.37 -8.11 8.75
N ASN A 199 -23.60 -7.20 8.17
CA ASN A 199 -24.07 -6.00 7.47
C ASN A 199 -23.40 -5.88 6.11
N PRO A 200 -23.79 -6.73 5.14
CA PRO A 200 -23.20 -6.72 3.80
C PRO A 200 -23.38 -5.35 3.12
N LEU A 201 -22.29 -4.87 2.53
CA LEU A 201 -22.20 -3.53 1.91
C LEU A 201 -22.94 -3.43 0.58
N THR A 202 -23.06 -4.54 -0.15
CA THR A 202 -23.64 -4.60 -1.49
C THR A 202 -24.92 -5.43 -1.48
N GLU A 203 -25.84 -5.13 -2.40
CA GLU A 203 -27.02 -5.97 -2.63
C GLU A 203 -26.63 -7.35 -3.17
N ALA A 204 -25.55 -7.44 -3.95
CA ALA A 204 -25.03 -8.71 -4.46
C ALA A 204 -24.57 -9.64 -3.32
N SER A 205 -23.87 -9.12 -2.31
CA SER A 205 -23.45 -9.90 -1.14
C SER A 205 -24.64 -10.34 -0.27
N ARG A 206 -25.73 -9.55 -0.21
CA ARG A 206 -26.98 -10.00 0.43
C ARG A 206 -27.63 -11.18 -0.28
N LEU A 207 -27.54 -11.21 -1.61
CA LEU A 207 -28.20 -12.20 -2.45
C LEU A 207 -27.36 -13.46 -2.68
N ARG A 208 -26.04 -13.33 -2.77
CA ARG A 208 -25.11 -14.39 -3.16
C ARG A 208 -24.23 -14.91 -2.02
N GLY A 209 -24.29 -14.29 -0.84
CA GLY A 209 -23.45 -14.64 0.30
C GLY A 209 -22.34 -13.62 0.56
N TRP A 210 -21.80 -13.66 1.78
CA TRP A 210 -20.84 -12.64 2.24
C TRP A 210 -19.49 -12.71 1.51
N ASP A 211 -19.10 -13.91 1.05
CA ASP A 211 -17.83 -14.17 0.36
C ASP A 211 -17.78 -13.53 -1.04
N TYR A 212 -18.94 -13.24 -1.64
CA TYR A 212 -19.02 -12.72 -3.00
C TYR A 212 -18.23 -11.41 -3.20
N ASP A 213 -18.22 -10.52 -2.20
CA ASP A 213 -17.51 -9.24 -2.25
C ASP A 213 -16.32 -9.18 -1.28
N ILE A 214 -15.77 -10.34 -0.92
CA ILE A 214 -14.75 -10.41 0.11
C ILE A 214 -13.45 -9.71 -0.32
N ALA A 215 -13.08 -9.82 -1.59
CA ALA A 215 -11.96 -9.10 -2.16
C ALA A 215 -12.10 -7.59 -1.95
N LEU A 216 -13.28 -7.01 -2.21
CA LEU A 216 -13.56 -5.59 -1.98
C LEU A 216 -13.43 -5.23 -0.48
N GLN A 217 -13.94 -6.09 0.42
CA GLN A 217 -13.82 -5.86 1.86
C GLN A 217 -12.35 -5.84 2.32
N PHE A 218 -11.52 -6.76 1.81
CA PHE A 218 -10.08 -6.76 2.08
C PHE A 218 -9.37 -5.55 1.49
N GLU A 219 -9.71 -5.12 0.27
CA GLU A 219 -9.14 -3.92 -0.34
C GLU A 219 -9.48 -2.66 0.47
N LEU A 220 -10.70 -2.56 1.00
CA LEU A 220 -11.11 -1.46 1.88
C LEU A 220 -10.35 -1.48 3.21
N LEU A 221 -10.18 -2.66 3.83
CA LEU A 221 -9.36 -2.83 5.03
C LEU A 221 -7.89 -2.48 4.77
N LEU A 222 -7.34 -2.92 3.63
CA LEU A 222 -5.98 -2.60 3.21
C LEU A 222 -5.80 -1.10 3.00
N LEU A 223 -6.75 -0.43 2.36
CA LEU A 223 -6.72 1.02 2.16
C LEU A 223 -6.75 1.77 3.49
N ALA A 224 -7.63 1.38 4.41
CA ALA A 224 -7.71 1.98 5.74
C ALA A 224 -6.40 1.79 6.52
N ASN A 225 -5.87 0.56 6.53
CA ASN A 225 -4.60 0.25 7.17
C ASN A 225 -3.41 0.98 6.55
N LEU A 226 -3.41 1.17 5.22
CA LEU A 226 -2.40 1.94 4.52
C LEU A 226 -2.42 3.40 4.99
N ILE A 227 -3.59 4.02 5.04
CA ILE A 227 -3.73 5.41 5.49
C ILE A 227 -3.26 5.55 6.94
N ILE A 228 -3.68 4.65 7.83
CA ILE A 228 -3.24 4.63 9.23
C ILE A 228 -1.71 4.46 9.33
N CYS A 229 -1.16 3.50 8.57
CA CYS A 229 0.28 3.26 8.50
C CYS A 229 1.05 4.51 8.07
N ILE A 230 0.60 5.17 6.98
CA ILE A 230 1.20 6.41 6.48
C ILE A 230 1.22 7.48 7.56
N ILE A 231 0.08 7.70 8.25
CA ILE A 231 -0.03 8.69 9.31
C ILE A 231 0.94 8.39 10.45
N ILE A 232 1.01 7.13 10.91
CA ILE A 232 1.91 6.74 12.00
C ILE A 232 3.38 6.92 11.60
N CYS A 233 3.76 6.50 10.40
CA CYS A 233 5.13 6.68 9.89
C CYS A 233 5.50 8.15 9.77
N LEU A 234 4.58 9.01 9.30
CA LEU A 234 4.78 10.46 9.26
C LEU A 234 4.99 11.05 10.66
N ILE A 235 4.16 10.67 11.63
CA ILE A 235 4.27 11.12 13.02
C ILE A 235 5.61 10.69 13.64
N ASP A 236 6.06 9.45 13.43
CA ASP A 236 7.36 8.97 13.92
C ASP A 236 8.52 9.83 13.39
N VAL A 237 8.52 10.11 12.09
CA VAL A 237 9.55 10.95 11.46
C VAL A 237 9.54 12.37 12.03
N LEU A 238 8.36 12.97 12.20
CA LEU A 238 8.22 14.32 12.76
C LEU A 238 8.69 14.42 14.21
N ILE A 239 8.38 13.42 15.04
CA ILE A 239 8.82 13.36 16.44
C ILE A 239 10.35 13.26 16.51
N ARG A 240 10.95 12.35 15.73
CA ARG A 240 12.41 12.19 15.67
C ARG A 240 13.12 13.46 15.20
N GLU A 241 12.56 14.18 14.23
CA GLU A 241 13.14 15.44 13.75
C GLU A 241 13.09 16.52 14.85
N LYS A 242 12.00 16.58 15.62
CA LYS A 242 11.87 17.52 16.75
C LYS A 242 12.88 17.23 17.87
N GLU A 243 13.00 15.97 18.29
CA GLU A 243 13.94 15.54 19.33
C GLU A 243 15.40 15.85 18.94
N ARG A 244 15.72 15.70 17.65
CA ARG A 244 17.05 16.02 17.11
C ARG A 244 17.35 17.52 17.12
N LYS A 245 16.37 18.36 16.80
CA LYS A 245 16.54 19.82 16.84
C LYS A 245 16.66 20.37 18.27
N SER A 246 16.10 19.69 19.27
CA SER A 246 16.26 20.08 20.68
C SER A 246 17.59 19.64 21.31
N THR A 247 18.34 18.76 20.65
CA THR A 247 19.64 18.24 21.13
C THR A 247 20.84 18.89 20.43
N LEU A 248 20.60 19.75 19.45
CA LEU A 248 21.57 20.61 18.75
C LEU A 248 21.44 22.06 19.25
#